data_AF-A0A420VXM0-F1
#
_entry.id   AF-A0A420VXM0-F1
#
_cell.length_a   1.000
_cell.length_b   1.000
_cell.length_c   1.000
_cell.angle_alpha   90.00
_cell.angle_beta   90.00
_cell.angle_gamma   90.00
#
_symmetry.space_group_name_H-M   'P 1'
#
loop_
_entity.id
_entity.type
_entity.pdbx_description
1 polymer ?
#
loop_
_entity_poly.entity_id
_entity_poly.type
_entity_poly.pdbx_seq_one_letter_code
_entity_poly.pdbx_strand_id
1 'polypeptide(L)'
;MGNSIQIERKNLGKKGNYFILVLYGLIFTVGLLSVFLEWKSGIVSVVCAIASYFLNRKINLIVYLKWFSIALVLLGLLVSWLLQLSFWMFILQFLALSCIHALVALIATIRDDHTNIIFSLNADNFSCLCPGGDYKGYALNPMGYRKYFKTKDIDSIQQDERGLLIVVKGEILRPRELTTSEITQILAYFNAGEFNVVEAIPTREIRQTETELAWVKILVIGVPVLLGSLSAYFFGDNGRNTVVSMISLLLPFLLIPLLLKLFNRWKRRSEKK
;
A
#
# COMPACT_ATOMS: atom_id res chain seq x y z
N MET A 1 22.55 -30.90 -11.04
CA MET A 1 21.41 -30.36 -10.26
C MET A 1 21.52 -28.86 -10.33
N GLY A 2 20.58 -28.18 -11.00
CA GLY A 2 20.65 -26.74 -11.16
C GLY A 2 20.47 -26.08 -9.79
N ASN A 3 21.55 -25.51 -9.25
CA ASN A 3 21.45 -24.76 -8.02
C ASN A 3 20.44 -23.63 -8.24
N SER A 4 19.54 -23.39 -7.30
CA SER A 4 18.66 -22.23 -7.30
C SER A 4 18.73 -21.61 -5.92
N ILE A 5 18.76 -20.29 -5.84
CA ILE A 5 18.75 -19.56 -4.58
C ILE A 5 17.36 -18.97 -4.38
N GLN A 6 16.76 -19.26 -3.23
CA GLN A 6 15.49 -18.70 -2.82
C GLN A 6 15.66 -18.13 -1.42
N ILE A 7 15.18 -16.91 -1.24
CA ILE A 7 15.16 -16.25 0.06
C ILE A 7 13.72 -16.00 0.42
N GLU A 8 13.39 -16.44 1.62
CA GLU A 8 12.07 -16.45 2.16
C GLU A 8 11.98 -15.53 3.37
N ARG A 9 10.85 -14.84 3.48
CA ARG A 9 10.57 -14.00 4.65
C ARG A 9 9.15 -14.25 5.13
N LYS A 10 9.05 -14.51 6.43
CA LYS A 10 7.77 -14.62 7.11
C LYS A 10 7.17 -13.24 7.35
N ASN A 11 5.85 -13.15 7.32
CA ASN A 11 5.10 -12.02 7.89
C ASN A 11 5.30 -10.67 7.19
N LEU A 12 5.64 -10.68 5.91
CA LEU A 12 5.69 -9.46 5.08
C LEU A 12 4.31 -8.81 4.95
N GLY A 13 4.24 -7.50 5.18
CA GLY A 13 3.02 -6.71 5.02
C GLY A 13 2.03 -6.80 6.19
N LYS A 14 2.31 -7.58 7.25
CA LYS A 14 1.36 -7.76 8.38
C LYS A 14 1.06 -6.47 9.16
N LYS A 15 1.93 -5.44 9.11
CA LYS A 15 1.72 -4.15 9.82
C LYS A 15 0.43 -3.43 9.41
N GLY A 16 0.07 -3.45 8.13
CA GLY A 16 -1.19 -2.88 7.64
C GLY A 16 -2.40 -3.63 8.18
N ASN A 17 -2.34 -4.97 8.17
CA ASN A 17 -3.41 -5.82 8.69
C ASN A 17 -3.64 -5.62 10.19
N TYR A 18 -2.58 -5.40 10.98
CA TYR A 18 -2.71 -5.06 12.41
C TYR A 18 -3.42 -3.72 12.63
N PHE A 19 -3.12 -2.69 11.83
CA PHE A 19 -3.82 -1.41 11.95
C PHE A 19 -5.31 -1.53 11.60
N ILE A 20 -5.62 -2.25 10.51
CA ILE A 20 -7.00 -2.53 10.09
C ILE A 20 -7.74 -3.35 11.18
N LEU A 21 -7.06 -4.32 11.79
CA LEU A 21 -7.60 -5.10 12.91
C LEU A 21 -7.97 -4.20 14.10
N VAL A 22 -7.08 -3.29 14.50
CA VAL A 22 -7.33 -2.34 15.60
C VAL A 22 -8.53 -1.45 15.28
N LEU A 23 -8.61 -0.93 14.05
CA LEU A 23 -9.71 -0.07 13.64
C LEU A 23 -11.06 -0.79 13.68
N TYR A 24 -11.15 -1.99 13.08
CA TYR A 24 -12.38 -2.78 13.15
C TYR A 24 -12.71 -3.22 14.58
N GLY A 25 -11.69 -3.46 15.42
CA GLY A 25 -11.86 -3.78 16.84
C GLY A 25 -12.51 -2.63 17.60
N LEU A 26 -12.05 -1.40 17.35
CA LEU A 26 -12.60 -0.20 17.95
C LEU A 26 -14.05 0.04 17.50
N ILE A 27 -14.32 -0.07 16.19
CA ILE A 27 -15.69 0.07 15.65
C ILE A 27 -16.63 -0.98 16.24
N PHE A 28 -16.19 -2.23 16.33
CA PHE A 28 -16.97 -3.31 16.94
C PHE A 28 -17.26 -3.04 18.42
N THR A 29 -16.27 -2.57 19.18
CA THR A 29 -16.42 -2.23 20.61
C THR A 29 -17.43 -1.09 20.80
N VAL A 30 -17.37 -0.06 19.96
CA VAL A 30 -18.36 1.03 19.94
C VAL A 30 -19.76 0.50 19.59
N GLY A 31 -19.86 -0.40 18.60
CA GLY A 31 -21.10 -1.08 18.25
C GLY A 31 -21.70 -1.84 19.42
N LEU A 32 -20.87 -2.60 20.14
CA LEU A 32 -21.29 -3.37 21.32
C LEU A 32 -21.77 -2.46 22.46
N LEU A 33 -21.06 -1.36 22.75
CA LEU A 33 -21.49 -0.38 23.74
C LEU A 33 -22.81 0.31 23.33
N SER A 34 -22.99 0.57 22.03
CA SER A 34 -24.20 1.22 21.53
C SER A 34 -25.46 0.35 21.65
N VAL A 35 -25.33 -0.97 21.82
CA VAL A 35 -26.47 -1.86 22.13
C VAL A 35 -27.10 -1.46 23.47
N PHE A 36 -26.32 -1.04 24.46
CA PHE A 36 -26.86 -0.64 25.76
C PHE A 36 -27.57 0.72 25.72
N LEU A 37 -27.24 1.59 24.76
CA LEU A 37 -27.90 2.89 24.59
C LEU A 37 -29.33 2.73 24.05
N GLU A 38 -29.54 1.78 23.13
CA GLU A 38 -30.85 1.48 22.58
C GLU A 38 -31.01 -0.04 22.43
N TRP A 39 -31.35 -0.69 23.55
CA TRP A 39 -31.33 -2.16 23.67
C TRP A 39 -32.29 -2.88 22.73
N LYS A 40 -33.44 -2.28 22.40
CA LYS A 40 -34.41 -2.88 21.48
C LYS A 40 -33.85 -3.00 20.06
N SER A 41 -33.26 -1.93 19.52
CA SER A 41 -32.62 -1.98 18.20
C SER A 41 -31.35 -2.82 18.27
N GLY A 42 -30.61 -2.74 19.37
CA GLY A 42 -29.36 -3.48 19.57
C GLY A 42 -29.55 -4.99 19.51
N ILE A 43 -30.58 -5.55 20.16
CA ILE A 43 -30.87 -7.00 20.09
C ILE A 43 -31.15 -7.42 18.64
N VAL A 44 -31.99 -6.67 17.92
CA VAL A 44 -32.28 -6.98 16.51
C VAL A 44 -31.01 -6.92 15.66
N SER A 45 -30.19 -5.87 15.83
CA SER A 45 -28.93 -5.71 15.11
C SER A 45 -27.94 -6.85 15.39
N VAL A 46 -27.87 -7.35 16.63
CA VAL A 46 -27.06 -8.53 17.00
C VAL A 46 -27.57 -9.77 16.27
N VAL A 47 -28.89 -10.04 16.30
CA VAL A 47 -29.47 -11.20 15.60
C VAL A 47 -29.22 -11.11 14.10
N CYS A 48 -29.39 -9.94 13.50
CA CYS A 48 -29.11 -9.73 12.08
C CYS A 48 -27.62 -9.90 11.74
N ALA A 49 -26.70 -9.44 12.60
CA ALA A 49 -25.26 -9.63 12.40
C ALA A 49 -24.88 -11.13 12.46
N ILE A 50 -25.46 -11.88 13.40
CA ILE A 50 -25.26 -13.33 13.48
C ILE A 50 -25.85 -14.03 12.25
N ALA A 51 -27.06 -13.66 11.83
CA ALA A 51 -27.68 -14.23 10.64
C ALA A 51 -26.86 -13.95 9.38
N SER A 52 -26.34 -12.72 9.22
CA SER A 52 -25.50 -12.36 8.09
C SER A 52 -24.15 -13.08 8.12
N TYR A 53 -23.59 -13.40 9.30
CA TYR A 53 -22.42 -14.27 9.43
C TYR A 53 -22.66 -15.65 8.81
N PHE A 54 -23.73 -16.32 9.23
CA PHE A 54 -24.07 -17.66 8.74
C PHE A 54 -24.43 -17.65 7.26
N LEU A 55 -25.11 -16.61 6.81
CA LEU A 55 -25.43 -16.42 5.40
C LEU A 55 -24.14 -16.27 4.57
N ASN A 56 -23.18 -15.46 5.03
CA ASN A 56 -21.89 -15.27 4.36
C ASN A 56 -21.08 -16.57 4.22
N ARG A 57 -21.21 -17.48 5.19
CA ARG A 57 -20.55 -18.79 5.12
C ARG A 57 -21.13 -19.69 4.03
N LYS A 58 -22.42 -19.53 3.68
CA LYS A 58 -23.08 -20.33 2.64
C LYS A 58 -23.07 -19.67 1.27
N ILE A 59 -23.23 -18.35 1.25
CA ILE A 59 -23.37 -17.55 0.04
C ILE A 59 -22.38 -16.41 0.21
N ASN A 60 -21.36 -16.34 -0.64
CA ASN A 60 -20.36 -15.28 -0.58
C ASN A 60 -21.05 -13.91 -0.76
N LEU A 61 -21.31 -13.19 0.35
CA LEU A 61 -22.18 -12.00 0.35
C LEU A 61 -21.57 -10.85 -0.43
N ILE A 62 -20.25 -10.85 -0.63
CA ILE A 62 -19.55 -9.83 -1.42
C ILE A 62 -20.03 -9.87 -2.88
N VAL A 63 -20.27 -11.06 -3.43
CA VAL A 63 -20.78 -11.23 -4.81
C VAL A 63 -22.21 -10.68 -4.92
N TYR A 64 -23.00 -10.79 -3.85
CA TYR A 64 -24.41 -10.37 -3.82
C TYR A 64 -24.62 -9.06 -3.05
N LEU A 65 -23.58 -8.25 -2.88
CA LEU A 65 -23.60 -7.09 -1.99
C LEU A 65 -24.75 -6.12 -2.30
N LYS A 66 -25.04 -5.89 -3.58
CA LYS A 66 -26.15 -5.02 -4.01
C LYS A 66 -27.50 -5.52 -3.46
N TRP A 67 -27.78 -6.80 -3.65
CA TRP A 67 -29.05 -7.41 -3.21
C TRP A 67 -29.13 -7.51 -1.69
N PHE A 68 -28.01 -7.81 -1.04
CA PHE A 68 -27.90 -7.82 0.41
C PHE A 68 -28.21 -6.45 1.01
N SER A 69 -27.66 -5.37 0.46
CA SER A 69 -27.93 -4.00 0.91
C SER A 69 -29.40 -3.61 0.74
N ILE A 70 -30.03 -3.98 -0.39
CA ILE A 70 -31.47 -3.74 -0.61
C ILE A 70 -32.30 -4.49 0.43
N ALA A 71 -32.01 -5.78 0.64
CA ALA A 71 -32.71 -6.60 1.63
C ALA A 71 -32.55 -6.06 3.04
N LEU A 72 -31.34 -5.59 3.41
CA LEU A 72 -31.06 -4.99 4.72
C LEU A 72 -31.87 -3.71 4.96
N VAL A 73 -31.97 -2.83 3.96
CA VAL A 73 -32.77 -1.60 4.06
C VAL A 73 -34.25 -1.94 4.21
N LEU A 74 -34.78 -2.85 3.40
CA LEU A 74 -36.17 -3.30 3.50
C LEU A 74 -36.48 -3.93 4.85
N LEU A 75 -35.58 -4.79 5.34
CA LEU A 75 -35.68 -5.39 6.67
C LEU A 75 -35.65 -4.31 7.76
N GLY A 76 -34.72 -3.35 7.66
CA GLY A 76 -34.62 -2.24 8.58
C GLY A 76 -35.91 -1.43 8.65
N LEU A 77 -36.51 -1.09 7.50
CA LEU A 77 -37.78 -0.38 7.44
C LEU A 77 -38.93 -1.20 8.06
N LEU A 78 -39.01 -2.49 7.73
CA LEU A 78 -40.06 -3.39 8.23
C LEU A 78 -39.99 -3.55 9.76
N VAL A 79 -38.80 -3.83 10.30
CA VAL A 79 -38.63 -4.01 11.75
C VAL A 79 -38.81 -2.67 12.47
N SER A 80 -38.33 -1.57 11.91
CA SER A 80 -38.54 -0.24 12.50
C SER A 80 -40.02 0.12 12.59
N TRP A 81 -40.80 -0.24 11.57
CA TRP A 81 -42.25 -0.05 11.59
C TRP A 81 -42.96 -0.97 12.61
N LEU A 82 -42.61 -2.26 12.63
CA LEU A 82 -43.28 -3.25 13.48
C LEU A 82 -42.96 -3.07 14.98
N LEU A 83 -41.71 -2.76 15.31
CA LEU A 83 -41.20 -2.70 16.69
C LEU A 83 -40.95 -1.26 17.18
N GLN A 84 -41.32 -0.25 16.38
CA GLN A 84 -41.12 1.17 16.67
C GLN A 84 -39.66 1.50 17.04
N LEU A 85 -38.73 1.02 16.22
CA LEU A 85 -37.29 1.22 16.42
C LEU A 85 -36.77 2.41 15.61
N SER A 86 -35.69 3.02 16.08
CA SER A 86 -34.93 3.95 15.26
C SER A 86 -34.21 3.21 14.12
N PHE A 87 -34.67 3.42 12.89
CA PHE A 87 -34.06 2.84 11.67
C PHE A 87 -32.55 3.11 11.60
N TRP A 88 -32.15 4.35 11.84
CA TRP A 88 -30.74 4.76 11.74
C TRP A 88 -29.88 4.09 12.80
N MET A 89 -30.40 3.95 14.02
CA MET A 89 -29.68 3.27 15.11
C MET A 89 -29.54 1.78 14.82
N PHE A 90 -30.59 1.12 14.32
CA PHE A 90 -30.53 -0.26 13.86
C PHE A 90 -29.43 -0.46 12.80
N ILE A 91 -29.39 0.38 11.75
CA ILE A 91 -28.41 0.28 10.67
C ILE A 91 -26.98 0.49 11.18
N LEU A 92 -26.75 1.53 11.99
CA LEU A 92 -25.44 1.82 12.56
C LEU A 92 -24.94 0.70 13.47
N GLN A 93 -25.80 0.22 14.38
CA GLN A 93 -25.50 -0.91 15.26
C GLN A 93 -25.19 -2.17 14.45
N PHE A 94 -25.99 -2.47 13.42
CA PHE A 94 -25.78 -3.63 12.55
C PHE A 94 -24.42 -3.56 11.83
N LEU A 95 -24.09 -2.41 11.24
CA LEU A 95 -22.82 -2.22 10.52
C LEU A 95 -21.62 -2.32 11.47
N ALA A 96 -21.70 -1.69 12.64
CA ALA A 96 -20.65 -1.74 13.65
C ALA A 96 -20.42 -3.17 14.18
N LEU A 97 -21.51 -3.89 14.49
CA LEU A 97 -21.42 -5.29 14.94
C LEU A 97 -20.92 -6.23 13.83
N SER A 98 -21.31 -6.00 12.58
CA SER A 98 -20.84 -6.78 11.42
C SER A 98 -19.33 -6.69 11.19
N CYS A 99 -18.64 -5.70 11.78
CA CYS A 99 -17.18 -5.62 11.76
C CYS A 99 -16.51 -6.84 12.43
N ILE A 100 -17.24 -7.61 13.27
CA ILE A 100 -16.75 -8.87 13.82
C ILE A 100 -16.37 -9.87 12.73
N HIS A 101 -17.03 -9.86 11.57
CA HIS A 101 -16.69 -10.74 10.45
C HIS A 101 -15.31 -10.40 9.88
N ALA A 102 -15.05 -9.10 9.71
CA ALA A 102 -13.77 -8.61 9.24
C ALA A 102 -12.66 -8.91 10.25
N LEU A 103 -12.94 -8.75 11.56
CA LEU A 103 -12.02 -9.11 12.63
C LEU A 103 -11.62 -10.59 12.60
N VAL A 104 -12.61 -11.49 12.56
CA VAL A 104 -12.34 -12.94 12.52
C VAL A 104 -11.54 -13.32 11.28
N ALA A 105 -11.89 -12.79 10.11
CA ALA A 105 -11.16 -13.03 8.87
C ALA A 105 -9.71 -12.48 8.92
N LEU A 106 -9.51 -11.28 9.47
CA LEU A 106 -8.18 -10.67 9.61
C LEU A 106 -7.32 -11.41 10.63
N ILE A 107 -7.88 -11.86 11.75
CA ILE A 107 -7.14 -12.67 12.73
C ILE A 107 -6.69 -13.99 12.09
N ALA A 108 -7.56 -14.64 11.32
CA ALA A 108 -7.22 -15.87 10.61
C ALA A 108 -6.06 -15.64 9.62
N THR A 109 -6.10 -14.57 8.83
CA THR A 109 -5.04 -14.23 7.86
C THR A 109 -3.73 -13.78 8.54
N ILE A 110 -3.80 -13.09 9.68
CA ILE A 110 -2.62 -12.73 10.48
C ILE A 110 -1.99 -13.96 11.14
N ARG A 111 -2.80 -14.92 11.59
CA ARG A 111 -2.33 -16.15 12.23
C ARG A 111 -1.71 -17.13 11.23
N ASP A 112 -2.10 -17.04 9.97
CA ASP A 112 -1.49 -17.83 8.91
C ASP A 112 -0.03 -17.36 8.69
N ASP A 113 0.92 -18.24 8.99
CA ASP A 113 2.36 -17.98 8.86
C ASP A 113 2.78 -18.16 7.39
N HIS A 114 2.28 -17.26 6.56
CA HIS A 114 2.67 -17.20 5.16
C HIS A 114 4.15 -16.81 5.05
N THR A 115 4.91 -17.77 4.54
CA THR A 115 6.31 -17.57 4.17
C THR A 115 6.34 -17.17 2.71
N ASN A 116 6.79 -15.95 2.44
CA ASN A 116 6.81 -15.42 1.09
C ASN A 116 8.22 -15.43 0.53
N ILE A 117 8.37 -15.89 -0.71
CA ILE A 117 9.64 -15.83 -1.44
C ILE A 117 9.86 -14.38 -1.89
N ILE A 118 10.85 -13.71 -1.29
CA ILE A 118 11.18 -12.31 -1.56
C ILE A 118 12.21 -12.15 -2.67
N PHE A 119 12.99 -13.20 -2.88
CA PHE A 119 14.00 -13.27 -3.91
C PHE A 119 14.10 -14.71 -4.38
N SER A 120 14.14 -14.92 -5.70
CA SER A 120 14.41 -16.23 -6.27
C SER A 120 15.27 -16.07 -7.51
N LEU A 121 16.24 -16.93 -7.67
CA LEU A 121 17.08 -16.98 -8.85
C LEU A 121 17.40 -18.43 -9.20
N ASN A 122 17.16 -18.77 -10.45
CA ASN A 122 17.51 -20.03 -11.08
C ASN A 122 18.17 -19.73 -12.43
N ALA A 123 18.64 -20.76 -13.15
CA ALA A 123 19.21 -20.64 -14.49
C ALA A 123 18.32 -19.85 -15.47
N ASP A 124 17.00 -20.01 -15.38
CA ASP A 124 16.06 -19.39 -16.32
C ASP A 124 15.42 -18.10 -15.81
N ASN A 125 15.12 -18.04 -14.51
CA ASN A 125 14.22 -17.04 -13.93
C ASN A 125 14.83 -16.34 -12.73
N PHE A 126 14.57 -15.03 -12.67
CA PHE A 126 14.92 -14.13 -11.59
C PHE A 126 13.65 -13.42 -11.09
N SER A 127 13.43 -13.40 -9.78
CA SER A 127 12.40 -12.57 -9.16
C SER A 127 12.90 -11.89 -7.90
N CYS A 128 12.45 -10.67 -7.66
CA CYS A 128 12.76 -9.92 -6.45
C CYS A 128 11.65 -8.92 -6.09
N LEU A 129 11.59 -8.53 -4.81
CA LEU A 129 10.77 -7.41 -4.36
C LEU A 129 11.47 -6.08 -4.65
N CYS A 130 10.92 -5.26 -5.55
CA CYS A 130 11.51 -3.98 -5.95
C CYS A 130 10.43 -2.89 -6.09
N PRO A 131 10.08 -2.17 -5.01
CA PRO A 131 9.02 -1.16 -5.02
C PRO A 131 9.38 0.16 -5.71
N GLY A 132 10.66 0.36 -6.06
CA GLY A 132 11.13 1.64 -6.57
C GLY A 132 10.93 2.75 -5.53
N GLY A 133 10.12 3.75 -5.87
CA GLY A 133 9.84 4.93 -5.02
C GLY A 133 8.53 4.89 -4.23
N ASP A 134 7.69 3.86 -4.37
CA ASP A 134 6.38 3.79 -3.71
C ASP A 134 6.46 3.02 -2.39
N TYR A 135 6.95 3.70 -1.35
CA TYR A 135 7.10 3.11 -0.02
C TYR A 135 5.76 2.84 0.67
N LYS A 136 4.77 3.71 0.48
CA LYS A 136 3.47 3.59 1.18
C LYS A 136 2.66 2.42 0.65
N GLY A 137 2.57 2.27 -0.68
CA GLY A 137 1.92 1.12 -1.28
C GLY A 137 2.66 -0.18 -0.97
N TYR A 138 4.00 -0.15 -0.96
CA TYR A 138 4.81 -1.31 -0.58
C TYR A 138 4.56 -1.78 0.85
N ALA A 139 4.42 -0.87 1.82
CA ALA A 139 4.12 -1.23 3.21
C ALA A 139 2.76 -1.92 3.37
N LEU A 140 1.78 -1.60 2.51
CA LEU A 140 0.44 -2.17 2.52
C LEU A 140 0.36 -3.52 1.80
N ASN A 141 1.02 -3.65 0.66
CA ASN A 141 1.04 -4.89 -0.12
C ASN A 141 2.43 -5.13 -0.75
N PRO A 142 3.39 -5.69 0.02
CA PRO A 142 4.75 -5.90 -0.47
C PRO A 142 4.82 -6.80 -1.71
N MET A 143 4.01 -7.86 -1.74
CA MET A 143 4.02 -8.85 -2.84
C MET A 143 3.52 -8.29 -4.16
N GLY A 144 2.73 -7.21 -4.13
CA GLY A 144 2.34 -6.46 -5.33
C GLY A 144 3.52 -5.83 -6.09
N TYR A 145 4.69 -5.72 -5.46
CA TYR A 145 5.91 -5.15 -6.05
C TYR A 145 6.95 -6.22 -6.39
N ARG A 146 6.54 -7.50 -6.46
CA ARG A 146 7.40 -8.56 -6.96
C ARG A 146 7.53 -8.45 -8.46
N LYS A 147 8.77 -8.28 -8.94
CA LYS A 147 9.09 -8.24 -10.36
C LYS A 147 9.70 -9.58 -10.79
N TYR A 148 9.44 -9.95 -12.04
CA TYR A 148 9.91 -11.20 -12.65
C TYR A 148 10.65 -10.90 -13.94
N PHE A 149 11.80 -11.53 -14.11
CA PHE A 149 12.68 -11.37 -15.25
C PHE A 149 13.32 -12.71 -15.61
N LYS A 150 13.91 -12.81 -16.80
CA LYS A 150 14.75 -13.96 -17.14
C LYS A 150 16.16 -13.71 -16.63
N THR A 151 16.84 -14.73 -16.14
CA THR A 151 18.20 -14.60 -15.59
C THR A 151 19.19 -14.15 -16.65
N LYS A 152 19.00 -14.57 -17.91
CA LYS A 152 19.81 -14.11 -19.06
C LYS A 152 19.69 -12.61 -19.37
N ASP A 153 18.66 -11.94 -18.83
CA ASP A 153 18.41 -10.52 -19.05
C ASP A 153 19.14 -9.65 -18.00
N ILE A 154 19.86 -10.27 -17.06
CA ILE A 154 20.65 -9.58 -16.04
C ILE A 154 21.94 -9.09 -16.69
N ASP A 155 22.09 -7.76 -16.74
CA ASP A 155 23.27 -7.10 -17.29
C ASP A 155 24.39 -7.07 -16.24
N SER A 156 24.09 -6.67 -15.01
CA SER A 156 25.07 -6.61 -13.92
C SER A 156 24.46 -6.85 -12.54
N ILE A 157 25.28 -7.33 -11.61
CA ILE A 157 24.95 -7.45 -10.19
C ILE A 157 26.10 -6.94 -9.33
N GLN A 158 25.79 -6.08 -8.36
CA GLN A 158 26.79 -5.49 -7.48
C GLN A 158 26.18 -5.11 -6.13
N GLN A 159 27.03 -4.96 -5.12
CA GLN A 159 26.63 -4.44 -3.81
C GLN A 159 27.15 -3.01 -3.65
N ASP A 160 26.28 -2.10 -3.24
CA ASP A 160 26.61 -0.73 -2.85
C ASP A 160 26.27 -0.49 -1.36
N GLU A 161 26.51 0.74 -0.87
CA GLU A 161 26.20 1.13 0.51
C GLU A 161 24.72 0.94 0.90
N ARG A 162 23.80 0.87 -0.08
CA ARG A 162 22.35 0.73 0.13
C ARG A 162 21.86 -0.71 -0.02
N GLY A 163 22.74 -1.66 -0.33
CA GLY A 163 22.44 -3.08 -0.46
C GLY A 163 22.76 -3.63 -1.85
N LEU A 164 21.94 -4.57 -2.32
CA LEU A 164 22.13 -5.21 -3.62
C LEU A 164 21.54 -4.34 -4.74
N LEU A 165 22.28 -4.25 -5.85
CA LEU A 165 21.90 -3.56 -7.07
C LEU A 165 22.00 -4.54 -8.23
N ILE A 166 20.91 -4.68 -8.98
CA ILE A 166 20.85 -5.56 -10.15
C ILE A 166 20.37 -4.74 -11.33
N VAL A 167 21.10 -4.76 -12.43
CA VAL A 167 20.68 -4.13 -13.68
C VAL A 167 20.12 -5.19 -14.61
N VAL A 168 18.90 -4.98 -15.09
CA VAL A 168 18.18 -5.91 -15.97
C VAL A 168 17.62 -5.13 -17.15
N LYS A 169 18.08 -5.42 -18.37
CA LYS A 169 17.72 -4.65 -19.59
C LYS A 169 17.86 -3.14 -19.42
N GLY A 170 18.91 -2.70 -18.73
CA GLY A 170 19.15 -1.29 -18.41
C GLY A 170 18.24 -0.70 -17.31
N GLU A 171 17.30 -1.46 -16.74
CA GLU A 171 16.55 -1.05 -15.56
C GLU A 171 17.33 -1.38 -14.28
N ILE A 172 17.46 -0.39 -13.39
CA ILE A 172 18.14 -0.57 -12.10
C ILE A 172 17.13 -1.06 -11.06
N LEU A 173 17.38 -2.25 -10.53
CA LEU A 173 16.57 -2.89 -9.51
C LEU A 173 17.32 -2.87 -8.18
N ARG A 174 16.59 -2.50 -7.12
CA ARG A 174 17.06 -2.55 -5.74
C ARG A 174 16.17 -3.49 -4.93
N PRO A 175 16.55 -4.79 -4.83
CA PRO A 175 15.83 -5.75 -4.01
C PRO A 175 15.73 -5.28 -2.55
N ARG A 176 14.53 -5.40 -1.97
CA ARG A 176 14.24 -5.04 -0.57
C ARG A 176 14.18 -6.28 0.32
N GLU A 177 14.28 -6.04 1.64
CA GLU A 177 14.14 -7.07 2.69
C GLU A 177 15.26 -8.13 2.70
N LEU A 178 16.35 -7.88 1.98
CA LEU A 178 17.57 -8.69 2.02
C LEU A 178 18.47 -8.25 3.17
N THR A 179 18.98 -9.23 3.92
CA THR A 179 20.02 -9.06 4.93
C THR A 179 21.42 -9.10 4.29
N THR A 180 22.43 -8.56 4.98
CA THR A 180 23.82 -8.58 4.48
C THR A 180 24.30 -10.01 4.18
N SER A 181 23.97 -10.99 5.03
CA SER A 181 24.31 -12.41 4.82
C SER A 181 23.69 -12.96 3.53
N GLU A 182 22.42 -12.66 3.28
CA GLU A 182 21.71 -13.12 2.08
C GLU A 182 22.27 -12.45 0.82
N ILE A 183 22.63 -11.17 0.90
CA ILE A 183 23.32 -10.45 -0.20
C ILE A 183 24.63 -11.16 -0.56
N THR A 184 25.45 -11.49 0.45
CA THR A 184 26.70 -12.23 0.23
C THR A 184 26.47 -13.60 -0.40
N GLN A 185 25.42 -14.32 0.02
CA GLN A 185 25.05 -15.61 -0.58
C GLN A 185 24.63 -15.46 -2.06
N ILE A 186 23.85 -14.43 -2.39
CA ILE A 186 23.46 -14.14 -3.78
C ILE A 186 24.70 -13.86 -4.63
N LEU A 187 25.59 -12.98 -4.16
CA LEU A 187 26.81 -12.64 -4.90
C LEU A 187 27.72 -13.87 -5.09
N ALA A 188 27.88 -14.69 -4.06
CA ALA A 188 28.65 -15.93 -4.15
C ALA A 188 28.04 -16.90 -5.17
N TYR A 189 26.71 -17.02 -5.20
CA TYR A 189 26.00 -17.84 -6.19
C TYR A 189 26.23 -17.33 -7.62
N PHE A 190 26.20 -16.01 -7.84
CA PHE A 190 26.46 -15.42 -9.16
C PHE A 190 27.92 -15.57 -9.60
N ASN A 191 28.88 -15.47 -8.68
CA ASN A 191 30.31 -15.64 -9.00
C ASN A 191 30.67 -17.11 -9.28
N ALA A 192 29.92 -18.06 -8.69
CA ALA A 192 30.14 -19.49 -8.88
C ALA A 192 29.48 -20.04 -10.15
N GLY A 193 28.43 -19.38 -10.66
CA GLY A 193 27.89 -19.65 -11.99
C GLY A 193 28.65 -18.84 -13.03
N GLU A 194 28.97 -19.43 -14.18
CA GLU A 194 29.54 -18.72 -15.33
C GLU A 194 28.51 -17.77 -15.99
N PHE A 195 27.86 -16.93 -15.20
CA PHE A 195 27.02 -15.86 -15.73
C PHE A 195 27.95 -14.83 -16.36
N ASN A 196 27.77 -14.54 -17.65
CA ASN A 196 28.46 -13.46 -18.35
C ASN A 196 27.93 -12.12 -17.83
N VAL A 197 28.35 -11.74 -16.62
CA VAL A 197 27.99 -10.46 -16.01
C VAL A 197 28.81 -9.38 -16.72
N VAL A 198 28.12 -8.40 -17.31
CA VAL A 198 28.77 -7.22 -17.90
C VAL A 198 29.43 -6.42 -16.79
N GLU A 199 30.61 -5.89 -17.10
CA GLU A 199 31.46 -5.09 -16.22
C GLU A 199 30.66 -4.10 -15.36
N ALA A 200 31.01 -4.00 -14.07
CA ALA A 200 30.28 -3.22 -13.07
C ALA A 200 29.97 -1.80 -13.56
N ILE A 201 28.69 -1.47 -13.71
CA ILE A 201 28.28 -0.12 -14.12
C ILE A 201 28.66 0.85 -13.01
N PRO A 202 29.35 1.97 -13.32
CA PRO A 202 29.77 2.94 -12.32
C PRO A 202 28.55 3.45 -11.53
N THR A 203 28.50 3.11 -10.25
CA THR A 203 27.44 3.47 -9.28
C THR A 203 27.18 4.98 -9.19
N ARG A 204 28.13 5.81 -9.65
CA ARG A 204 28.06 7.27 -9.61
C ARG A 204 26.96 7.83 -10.52
N GLU A 205 26.78 7.30 -11.73
CA GLU A 205 25.75 7.75 -12.68
C GLU A 205 24.34 7.37 -12.21
N ILE A 206 24.22 6.16 -11.65
CA ILE A 206 22.98 5.65 -11.07
C ILE A 206 22.56 6.50 -9.86
N ARG A 207 23.50 6.81 -8.96
CA ARG A 207 23.26 7.64 -7.77
C ARG A 207 22.86 9.06 -8.17
N GLN A 208 23.47 9.65 -9.19
CA GLN A 208 23.07 10.97 -9.70
C GLN A 208 21.62 10.96 -10.18
N THR A 209 21.23 9.97 -10.97
CA THR A 209 19.88 9.87 -11.53
C THR A 209 18.80 9.69 -10.45
N GLU A 210 19.03 8.84 -9.44
CA GLU A 210 18.11 8.66 -8.32
C GLU A 210 17.99 9.92 -7.45
N THR A 211 19.12 10.59 -7.21
CA THR A 211 19.17 11.78 -6.35
C THR A 211 18.52 12.97 -7.05
N GLU A 212 18.74 13.14 -8.35
CA GLU A 212 18.03 14.14 -9.17
C GLU A 212 16.52 13.95 -9.09
N LEU A 213 16.02 12.72 -9.26
CA LEU A 213 14.58 12.46 -9.25
C LEU A 213 13.94 12.75 -7.88
N ALA A 214 14.66 12.48 -6.79
CA ALA A 214 14.24 12.85 -5.44
C ALA A 214 14.20 14.38 -5.24
N TRP A 215 15.24 15.09 -5.68
CA TRP A 215 15.30 16.56 -5.63
C TRP A 215 14.20 17.20 -6.47
N VAL A 216 13.90 16.67 -7.65
CA VAL A 216 12.78 17.13 -8.48
C VAL A 216 11.47 17.00 -7.73
N LYS A 217 11.18 15.84 -7.12
CA LYS A 217 9.94 15.66 -6.35
C LYS A 217 9.83 16.65 -5.19
N ILE A 218 10.91 16.85 -4.43
CA ILE A 218 10.90 17.78 -3.29
C ILE A 218 10.74 19.23 -3.78
N LEU A 219 11.51 19.66 -4.77
CA LEU A 219 11.61 21.06 -5.16
C LEU A 219 10.47 21.49 -6.09
N VAL A 220 10.01 20.62 -6.98
CA VAL A 220 8.95 20.92 -7.95
C VAL A 220 7.56 20.67 -7.40
N ILE A 221 7.40 19.68 -6.50
CA ILE A 221 6.09 19.31 -5.95
C ILE A 221 6.01 19.66 -4.46
N GLY A 222 6.98 19.21 -3.67
CA GLY A 222 6.99 19.41 -2.22
C GLY A 222 6.95 20.89 -1.83
N VAL A 223 7.89 21.70 -2.32
CA VAL A 223 8.03 23.11 -1.94
C VAL A 223 6.79 23.95 -2.31
N PRO A 224 6.23 23.90 -3.54
CA PRO A 224 5.02 24.65 -3.86
C PRO A 224 3.82 24.24 -3.01
N VAL A 225 3.64 22.96 -2.73
CA VAL A 225 2.53 22.47 -1.89
C VAL A 225 2.69 22.93 -0.44
N LEU A 226 3.90 22.89 0.10
CA LEU A 226 4.20 23.34 1.46
C LEU A 226 4.00 24.86 1.60
N LEU A 227 4.48 25.64 0.63
CA LEU A 227 4.29 27.09 0.59
C LEU A 227 2.82 27.46 0.40
N GLY A 228 2.08 26.77 -0.47
CA GLY A 228 0.65 26.97 -0.64
C GLY A 228 -0.15 26.65 0.63
N SER A 229 0.23 25.57 1.33
CA SER A 229 -0.39 25.18 2.60
C SER A 229 -0.08 26.19 3.73
N LEU A 230 1.16 26.66 3.84
CA LEU A 230 1.55 27.72 4.78
C LEU A 230 0.85 29.03 4.45
N SER A 231 0.71 29.38 3.16
CA SER A 231 0.00 30.57 2.72
C SER A 231 -1.49 30.50 3.07
N ALA A 232 -2.13 29.36 2.86
CA ALA A 232 -3.52 29.15 3.28
C ALA A 232 -3.68 29.24 4.81
N TYR A 233 -2.71 28.76 5.57
CA TYR A 233 -2.75 28.81 7.03
C TYR A 233 -2.58 30.24 7.56
N PHE A 234 -1.54 30.97 7.13
CA PHE A 234 -1.22 32.30 7.66
C PHE A 234 -2.03 33.43 7.00
N PHE A 235 -2.16 33.43 5.66
CA PHE A 235 -2.85 34.49 4.93
C PHE A 235 -4.33 34.17 4.69
N GLY A 236 -4.69 32.89 4.64
CA GLY A 236 -6.08 32.44 4.56
C GLY A 236 -6.80 32.42 5.91
N ASP A 237 -6.15 32.86 6.99
CA ASP A 237 -6.66 32.82 8.37
C ASP A 237 -7.22 31.44 8.72
N ASN A 238 -6.39 30.41 8.48
CA ASN A 238 -6.73 29.00 8.67
C ASN A 238 -8.03 28.54 7.97
N GLY A 239 -8.31 29.08 6.78
CA GLY A 239 -9.50 28.73 5.99
C GLY A 239 -10.70 29.67 6.18
N ARG A 240 -10.61 30.66 7.08
CA ARG A 240 -11.70 31.62 7.32
C ARG A 240 -11.85 32.60 6.16
N ASN A 241 -10.74 32.98 5.51
CA ASN A 241 -10.77 33.68 4.24
C ASN A 241 -10.76 32.65 3.11
N THR A 242 -11.95 32.27 2.66
CA THR A 242 -12.17 31.22 1.65
C THR A 242 -11.52 31.55 0.30
N VAL A 243 -11.52 32.82 -0.11
CA VAL A 243 -10.92 33.26 -1.38
C VAL A 243 -9.41 33.09 -1.36
N VAL A 244 -8.73 33.61 -0.33
CA VAL A 244 -7.27 33.53 -0.20
C VAL A 244 -6.81 32.09 0.02
N SER A 245 -7.59 31.30 0.76
CA SER A 245 -7.31 29.88 0.98
C SER A 245 -7.43 29.06 -0.30
N MET A 246 -8.50 29.26 -1.10
CA MET A 246 -8.64 28.57 -2.38
C MET A 246 -7.53 28.95 -3.37
N ILE A 247 -7.18 30.23 -3.47
CA ILE A 247 -6.08 30.68 -4.34
C ILE A 247 -4.75 30.06 -3.89
N SER A 248 -4.46 30.06 -2.59
CA SER A 248 -3.23 29.48 -2.02
C SER A 248 -3.11 27.97 -2.25
N LEU A 249 -4.24 27.26 -2.35
CA LEU A 249 -4.28 25.82 -2.64
C LEU A 249 -4.25 25.53 -4.15
N LEU A 250 -4.85 26.38 -5.00
CA LEU A 250 -4.89 26.20 -6.46
C LEU A 250 -3.58 26.60 -7.15
N LEU A 251 -2.90 27.64 -6.65
CA LEU A 251 -1.67 28.17 -7.24
C LEU A 251 -0.53 27.12 -7.34
N PRO A 252 -0.29 26.24 -6.34
CA PRO A 252 0.66 25.15 -6.45
C PRO A 252 0.36 24.19 -7.62
N PHE A 253 -0.92 23.85 -7.85
CA PHE A 253 -1.31 22.97 -8.96
C PHE A 253 -1.00 23.57 -10.33
N LEU A 254 -1.08 24.90 -10.48
CA LEU A 254 -0.68 25.62 -11.69
C LEU A 254 0.84 25.76 -11.83
N LEU A 255 1.56 25.92 -10.71
CA LEU A 255 3.02 26.08 -10.69
C LEU A 255 3.78 24.78 -10.99
N ILE A 256 3.29 23.64 -10.50
CA ILE A 256 3.92 22.32 -10.71
C ILE A 256 4.21 22.02 -12.20
N PRO A 257 3.25 22.11 -13.15
CA PRO A 257 3.52 21.84 -14.56
C PRO A 257 4.50 22.84 -15.20
N LEU A 258 4.48 24.11 -14.76
CA LEU A 258 5.43 25.12 -15.22
C LEU A 258 6.86 24.79 -14.77
N LEU A 259 7.04 24.43 -13.50
CA LEU A 259 8.31 24.05 -12.90
C LEU A 259 8.85 22.76 -13.53
N LEU A 260 8.00 21.76 -13.77
CA LEU A 260 8.37 20.54 -14.51
C LEU A 260 8.88 20.87 -15.92
N LYS A 261 8.20 21.77 -16.63
CA LYS A 261 8.60 22.19 -17.98
C LYS A 261 9.94 22.93 -17.99
N LEU A 262 10.19 23.79 -17.00
CA LEU A 262 11.47 24.49 -16.84
C LEU A 262 12.61 23.53 -16.51
N PHE A 263 12.37 22.59 -15.59
CA PHE A 263 13.35 21.57 -15.23
C PHE A 263 13.72 20.70 -16.44
N ASN A 264 12.73 20.22 -17.20
CA ASN A 264 12.96 19.41 -18.40
C ASN A 264 13.74 20.18 -19.48
N ARG A 265 13.51 21.50 -19.62
CA ARG A 265 14.28 22.34 -20.55
C ARG A 265 15.72 22.52 -20.10
N TRP A 266 15.96 22.68 -18.80
CA TRP A 266 17.30 22.80 -18.23
C TRP A 266 18.09 21.50 -18.43
N LYS A 267 17.48 20.35 -18.12
CA LYS A 267 18.10 19.02 -18.31
C LYS A 267 18.53 18.78 -19.76
N ARG A 268 17.65 19.04 -20.74
CA ARG A 268 17.98 18.92 -22.18
C ARG A 268 19.11 19.83 -22.65
N ARG A 269 19.37 20.96 -21.97
CA ARG A 269 20.51 21.84 -22.28
C ARG A 269 21.81 21.32 -21.66
N SER A 270 21.74 20.67 -20.50
CA SER A 270 22.89 20.06 -19.84
C SER A 270 23.38 18.81 -20.58
N GLU A 271 22.48 18.00 -21.14
CA GLU A 271 22.82 16.79 -21.92
C GLU A 271 23.39 17.08 -23.32
N LYS A 272 23.33 18.34 -23.79
CA LYS A 272 23.86 18.78 -25.09
C LYS A 272 25.23 19.47 -25.00
N LYS A 273 25.80 19.60 -23.81
CA LYS A 273 27.15 20.10 -23.56
C LYS A 273 28.04 18.94 -23.19
#